data_AF-A0A6B3GEW3-F1
#
_entry.id   AF-A0A6B3GEW3-F1
#
_cell.length_a   1.000
_cell.length_b   1.000
_cell.length_c   1.000
_cell.angle_alpha   90.00
_cell.angle_beta   90.00
_cell.angle_gamma   90.00
#
_symmetry.space_group_name_H-M   'P 1'
#
loop_
_entity.id
_entity.type
_entity.pdbx_description
1 polymer ?
#
loop_
_entity_poly.entity_id
_entity_poly.type
_entity_poly.pdbx_seq_one_letter_code
_entity_poly.pdbx_strand_id
1 'polypeptide(L)'
;MTKTLTRRTSRASAPEATALYDIPGPVTRRRHLMYGIASTVLIVALFGWIVYLLFDTDQFTAQKWTPFEYKGIQELLLRGLGNTLKAFAYAAVLSLALGAVLAVGRLSEHRVLRWVSTLLVEFFRAMPVLVMIFFIFVALKVQPLPALVAGLTLYNGSVLAEVFRTGINAVDRGQREAAYALGMRKTQVTTYVLAPQAVRAMLPTIISQLVVALKDTS
;
A
#
# COMPACT_ATOMS: atom_id res chain seq x y z
N MET A 1 75.14 18.49 17.17
CA MET A 1 74.12 19.02 18.11
C MET A 1 73.45 20.19 17.41
N THR A 2 72.15 20.24 17.10
CA THR A 2 70.98 19.50 17.59
C THR A 2 69.88 19.64 16.53
N LYS A 3 69.33 18.51 16.04
CA LYS A 3 68.13 18.48 15.20
C LYS A 3 66.92 18.74 16.09
N THR A 4 66.19 19.83 15.88
CA THR A 4 64.91 20.07 16.54
C THR A 4 63.80 19.55 15.63
N LEU A 5 63.30 18.35 15.95
CA LEU A 5 62.15 17.73 15.30
C LEU A 5 60.86 18.43 15.75
N THR A 6 60.29 19.27 14.89
CA THR A 6 58.94 19.81 15.12
C THR A 6 57.91 18.71 14.83
N ARG A 7 57.38 18.16 15.92
CA ARG A 7 56.37 17.10 15.97
C ARG A 7 55.09 17.56 15.26
N ARG A 8 54.81 17.06 14.05
CA ARG A 8 53.47 17.14 13.43
C ARG A 8 52.53 16.28 14.26
N THR A 9 51.68 16.91 15.08
CA THR A 9 50.55 16.24 15.70
C THR A 9 49.54 15.89 14.61
N SER A 10 49.45 14.61 14.29
CA SER A 10 48.33 13.99 13.60
C SER A 10 47.03 14.43 14.29
N ARG A 11 46.24 15.28 13.63
CA ARG A 11 44.82 15.44 13.99
C ARG A 11 44.14 14.14 13.56
N ALA A 12 43.74 13.34 14.55
CA ALA A 12 42.81 12.26 14.34
C ALA A 12 41.57 12.82 13.61
N SER A 13 41.28 12.28 12.44
CA SER A 13 40.03 12.50 11.74
C SER A 13 38.90 12.05 12.66
N ALA A 14 38.12 13.00 13.18
CA ALA A 14 36.85 12.69 13.82
C ALA A 14 35.99 11.93 12.78
N PRO A 15 35.25 10.89 13.19
CA PRO A 15 34.37 10.18 12.28
C PRO A 15 33.37 11.19 11.70
N GLU A 16 33.31 11.28 10.36
CA GLU A 16 32.27 12.04 9.67
C GLU A 16 30.92 11.44 10.09
N ALA A 17 30.26 12.10 11.05
CA ALA A 17 28.91 11.79 11.44
C ALA A 17 28.03 12.03 10.22
N THR A 18 27.46 10.95 9.70
CA THR A 18 26.48 10.91 8.63
C THR A 18 25.40 11.98 8.88
N ALA A 19 25.42 13.04 8.08
CA ALA A 19 24.62 14.27 8.19
C ALA A 19 23.09 14.11 7.98
N LEU A 20 22.54 12.93 8.29
CA LEU A 20 21.10 12.64 8.22
C LEU A 20 20.45 12.53 9.60
N TYR A 21 21.26 12.44 10.67
CA TYR A 21 20.80 12.55 12.06
C TYR A 21 21.72 13.48 12.83
N ASP A 22 21.61 14.79 12.57
CA ASP A 22 22.20 15.76 13.48
C ASP A 22 21.56 15.59 14.86
N ILE A 23 22.39 15.36 15.89
CA ILE A 23 21.92 15.25 17.27
C ILE A 23 21.25 16.59 17.60
N PRO A 24 19.94 16.62 17.88
CA PRO A 24 19.23 17.87 18.09
C PRO A 24 19.88 18.61 19.26
N GLY A 25 20.33 19.84 19.01
CA GLY A 25 20.93 20.70 20.03
C GLY A 25 20.01 20.88 21.25
N PRO A 26 20.55 21.34 22.40
CA PRO A 26 19.81 21.39 23.67
C PRO A 26 18.50 22.20 23.58
N VAL A 27 18.45 23.25 22.75
CA VAL A 27 17.25 24.05 22.51
C VAL A 27 16.22 23.29 21.67
N THR A 28 16.66 22.62 20.60
CA THR A 28 15.79 21.82 19.72
C THR A 28 15.16 20.65 20.47
N ARG A 29 15.93 19.96 21.33
CA ARG A 29 15.40 18.90 22.20
C ARG A 29 14.31 19.40 23.16
N ARG A 30 14.51 20.57 23.77
CA ARG A 30 13.49 21.21 24.64
C ARG A 30 12.24 21.60 23.86
N ARG A 31 12.36 22.15 22.65
CA ARG A 31 11.21 22.49 21.78
C ARG A 31 10.43 21.24 21.37
N HIS A 32 11.10 20.17 20.96
CA HIS A 32 10.41 18.91 20.63
C HIS A 32 9.71 18.30 21.83
N LEU A 33 10.30 18.35 23.02
CA LEU A 33 9.63 17.94 24.24
C LEU A 33 8.40 18.80 24.53
N MET A 34 8.50 20.13 24.43
CA MET A 34 7.37 21.03 24.64
C MET A 34 6.25 20.80 23.61
N TYR A 35 6.57 20.68 22.33
CA TYR A 35 5.59 20.38 21.28
C TYR A 35 4.98 18.99 21.45
N GLY A 36 5.78 17.99 21.83
CA GLY A 36 5.30 16.65 22.16
C GLY A 36 4.30 16.69 23.31
N ILE A 37 4.67 17.32 24.43
CA ILE A 37 3.79 17.47 25.60
C ILE A 37 2.52 18.23 25.22
N ALA A 38 2.63 19.37 24.52
CA ALA A 38 1.48 20.15 24.10
C ALA A 38 0.55 19.36 23.17
N SER A 39 1.11 18.60 22.22
CA SER A 39 0.34 17.75 21.31
C SER A 39 -0.36 16.62 22.05
N THR A 40 0.33 15.96 22.97
CA THR A 40 -0.26 14.91 23.81
C THR A 40 -1.39 15.47 24.68
N VAL A 41 -1.18 16.61 25.34
CA VAL A 41 -2.21 17.27 26.15
C VAL A 41 -3.41 17.63 25.30
N LEU A 42 -3.20 18.18 24.10
CA LEU A 42 -4.29 18.53 23.19
C LEU A 42 -5.07 17.29 22.73
N ILE A 43 -4.40 16.19 22.39
CA ILE A 43 -5.05 14.92 22.00
C ILE A 43 -5.86 14.35 23.17
N VAL A 44 -5.29 14.34 24.38
CA VAL A 44 -5.99 13.85 25.58
C VAL A 44 -7.19 14.72 25.92
N ALA A 45 -7.05 16.04 25.83
CA ALA A 45 -8.15 16.98 26.05
C ALA A 45 -9.27 16.80 25.02
N LEU A 46 -8.91 16.67 23.73
CA LEU A 46 -9.88 16.40 22.66
C LEU A 46 -10.59 15.05 22.87
N PHE A 47 -9.85 14.01 23.24
CA PHE A 47 -10.43 12.70 23.53
C PHE A 47 -11.38 12.77 24.74
N GLY A 48 -10.95 13.43 25.82
CA GLY A 48 -11.78 13.67 26.99
C GLY A 48 -13.05 14.47 26.66
N TRP A 49 -12.94 15.49 25.80
CA TRP A 49 -14.07 16.26 25.30
C TRP A 49 -15.04 15.40 24.49
N ILE A 50 -14.54 14.53 23.61
CA ILE A 50 -15.38 13.59 22.83
C ILE A 50 -16.11 12.64 23.79
N VAL A 51 -15.40 12.06 24.76
CA VAL A 51 -16.00 11.16 25.75
C VAL A 51 -17.07 11.90 26.55
N TYR A 52 -16.78 13.11 27.02
CA TYR A 52 -17.75 13.98 27.68
C TYR A 52 -19.00 14.18 26.82
N LEU A 53 -18.83 14.51 25.53
CA LEU A 53 -19.94 14.71 24.58
C LEU A 53 -20.76 13.42 24.38
N LEU A 54 -20.13 12.24 24.38
CA LEU A 54 -20.85 10.96 24.28
C LEU A 54 -21.74 10.70 25.51
N PHE A 55 -21.28 11.07 26.71
CA PHE A 55 -22.09 10.98 27.93
C PHE A 55 -23.18 12.05 27.97
N ASP A 56 -22.84 13.30 27.63
CA ASP A 56 -23.77 14.43 27.60
C ASP A 56 -24.89 14.25 26.57
N THR A 57 -24.59 13.60 25.44
CA THR A 57 -25.59 13.26 24.42
C THR A 57 -26.26 11.91 24.66
N ASP A 58 -26.17 11.31 25.85
CA ASP A 58 -26.84 10.05 26.22
C ASP A 58 -26.56 8.89 25.24
N GLN A 59 -25.37 8.82 24.62
CA GLN A 59 -25.07 7.79 23.62
C GLN A 59 -25.03 6.37 24.21
N PHE A 60 -24.75 6.24 25.50
CA PHE A 60 -24.65 4.96 26.20
C PHE A 60 -25.97 4.50 26.83
N THR A 61 -27.06 5.24 26.64
CA THR A 61 -28.39 4.87 27.15
C THR A 61 -28.95 3.68 26.37
N ALA A 62 -29.51 2.70 27.08
CA ALA A 62 -30.01 1.45 26.50
C ALA A 62 -30.94 1.67 25.30
N GLN A 63 -31.78 2.72 25.32
CA GLN A 63 -32.70 3.07 24.26
C GLN A 63 -32.02 3.21 22.88
N LYS A 64 -30.80 3.76 22.81
CA LYS A 64 -30.05 3.93 21.56
C LYS A 64 -29.41 2.65 21.03
N TRP A 65 -29.26 1.64 21.89
CA TRP A 65 -28.68 0.34 21.56
C TRP A 65 -29.74 -0.73 21.27
N THR A 66 -31.00 -0.49 21.65
CA THR A 66 -32.13 -1.38 21.31
C THR A 66 -32.22 -1.77 19.83
N PRO A 67 -31.84 -0.92 18.84
CA PRO A 67 -31.81 -1.33 17.44
C PRO A 67 -30.97 -2.60 17.18
N PHE A 68 -29.86 -2.78 17.90
CA PHE A 68 -28.99 -3.95 17.73
C PHE A 68 -29.54 -5.24 18.35
N GLU A 69 -30.57 -5.15 19.20
CA GLU A 69 -31.26 -6.32 19.78
C GLU A 69 -32.27 -6.94 18.80
N TYR A 70 -32.76 -6.16 17.83
CA TYR A 70 -33.70 -6.68 16.84
C TYR A 70 -33.00 -7.63 15.87
N LYS A 71 -33.53 -8.85 15.78
CA LYS A 71 -33.05 -9.89 14.84
C LYS A 71 -32.95 -9.39 13.39
N GLY A 72 -33.88 -8.54 12.95
CA GLY A 72 -33.86 -7.98 11.60
C GLY A 72 -32.63 -7.10 11.32
N ILE A 73 -32.18 -6.31 12.30
CA ILE A 73 -30.99 -5.47 12.16
C ILE A 73 -29.73 -6.33 12.20
N GLN A 74 -29.66 -7.31 13.10
CA GLN A 74 -28.56 -8.28 13.15
C GLN A 74 -28.42 -9.03 11.82
N GLU A 75 -29.53 -9.50 11.26
CA GLU A 75 -29.54 -10.17 9.96
C GLU A 75 -29.13 -9.25 8.82
N LEU A 76 -29.58 -8.00 8.81
CA LEU A 76 -29.16 -7.00 7.82
C LEU A 76 -27.65 -6.72 7.88
N LEU A 77 -27.09 -6.58 9.09
CA LEU A 77 -25.65 -6.38 9.29
C LEU A 77 -24.84 -7.61 8.84
N LEU A 78 -25.29 -8.82 9.18
CA LEU A 78 -24.64 -10.07 8.76
C LEU A 78 -24.73 -10.27 7.24
N ARG A 79 -25.88 -9.96 6.62
CA ARG A 79 -26.03 -10.00 5.16
C ARG A 79 -25.15 -8.95 4.48
N GLY A 80 -25.06 -7.74 5.04
CA GLY A 80 -24.16 -6.68 4.58
C GLY A 80 -22.71 -7.11 4.61
N LEU A 81 -22.24 -7.62 5.76
CA LEU A 81 -20.89 -8.18 5.92
C LEU A 81 -20.61 -9.30 4.90
N GLY A 82 -21.56 -10.22 4.74
CA GLY A 82 -21.45 -11.31 3.75
C GLY A 82 -21.31 -10.79 2.32
N ASN A 83 -22.07 -9.75 1.94
CA ASN A 83 -21.98 -9.13 0.62
C ASN A 83 -20.63 -8.43 0.40
N THR A 84 -20.13 -7.69 1.39
CA THR A 84 -18.81 -7.05 1.36
C THR A 84 -17.71 -8.10 1.19
N LEU A 85 -17.71 -9.16 2.01
CA LEU A 85 -16.72 -10.24 1.91
C LEU A 85 -16.80 -10.98 0.57
N LYS A 86 -18.00 -11.19 0.04
CA LYS A 86 -18.21 -11.81 -1.26
C LYS A 86 -17.67 -10.93 -2.40
N ALA A 87 -18.00 -9.64 -2.39
CA ALA A 87 -17.47 -8.68 -3.37
C ALA A 87 -15.94 -8.60 -3.31
N PHE A 88 -15.39 -8.50 -2.09
CA PHE A 88 -13.96 -8.50 -1.86
C PHE A 88 -13.28 -9.77 -2.38
N ALA A 89 -13.82 -10.96 -2.09
CA ALA A 89 -13.23 -12.21 -2.54
C ALA A 89 -13.09 -12.28 -4.07
N TYR A 90 -14.14 -11.93 -4.81
CA TYR A 90 -14.07 -11.89 -6.27
C TYR A 90 -13.10 -10.82 -6.78
N ALA A 91 -13.23 -9.58 -6.28
CA ALA A 91 -12.39 -8.47 -6.71
C ALA A 91 -10.91 -8.72 -6.41
N ALA A 92 -10.58 -9.27 -5.23
CA ALA A 92 -9.21 -9.59 -4.83
C ALA A 92 -8.56 -10.62 -5.77
N VAL A 93 -9.22 -11.77 -5.99
CA VAL A 93 -8.68 -12.83 -6.86
C VAL A 93 -8.53 -12.33 -8.29
N LEU A 94 -9.54 -11.64 -8.83
CA LEU A 94 -9.50 -11.13 -10.19
C LEU A 94 -8.47 -10.00 -10.35
N SER A 95 -8.29 -9.14 -9.35
CA SER A 95 -7.26 -8.09 -9.36
C SER A 95 -5.85 -8.69 -9.32
N LEU A 96 -5.63 -9.71 -8.49
CA LEU A 96 -4.35 -10.43 -8.42
C LEU A 96 -4.02 -11.05 -9.78
N ALA A 97 -4.99 -11.74 -10.39
CA ALA A 97 -4.83 -12.35 -11.70
C ALA A 97 -4.58 -11.31 -12.80
N LEU A 98 -5.43 -10.27 -12.89
CA LEU A 98 -5.31 -9.21 -13.88
C LEU A 98 -3.99 -8.46 -13.73
N GLY A 99 -3.61 -8.12 -12.50
CA GLY A 99 -2.36 -7.43 -12.20
C GLY A 99 -1.15 -8.24 -12.63
N ALA A 100 -1.15 -9.56 -12.38
CA ALA A 100 -0.06 -10.43 -12.81
C ALA A 100 0.05 -10.47 -14.35
N VAL A 101 -1.08 -10.60 -15.05
CA VAL A 101 -1.12 -10.60 -16.52
C VAL A 101 -0.59 -9.28 -17.09
N LEU A 102 -1.08 -8.14 -16.57
CA LEU A 102 -0.65 -6.81 -17.03
C LEU A 102 0.83 -6.55 -16.70
N ALA A 103 1.32 -7.01 -15.55
CA ALA A 103 2.73 -6.90 -15.18
C ALA A 103 3.65 -7.68 -16.13
N VAL A 104 3.28 -8.92 -16.48
CA VAL A 104 4.00 -9.72 -17.48
C VAL A 104 4.03 -8.99 -18.83
N GLY A 105 2.89 -8.43 -19.26
CA GLY A 105 2.81 -7.63 -20.47
C GLY A 105 3.75 -6.42 -20.46
N ARG A 106 3.84 -5.70 -19.34
CA ARG A 106 4.76 -4.55 -19.17
C ARG A 106 6.24 -4.92 -19.07
N LEU A 107 6.57 -6.12 -18.61
CA LEU A 107 7.94 -6.64 -18.56
C LEU A 107 8.40 -7.27 -19.88
N SER A 108 7.47 -7.49 -20.82
CA SER A 108 7.75 -8.09 -22.12
C SER A 108 8.72 -7.26 -22.97
N GLU A 109 9.50 -7.93 -23.83
CA GLU A 109 10.37 -7.30 -24.83
C GLU A 109 9.62 -6.80 -26.05
N HIS A 110 8.46 -7.41 -26.32
CA HIS A 110 7.62 -7.01 -27.44
C HIS A 110 7.04 -5.62 -27.17
N ARG A 111 7.51 -4.65 -27.97
CA ARG A 111 7.16 -3.23 -27.81
C ARG A 111 5.66 -3.00 -27.80
N VAL A 112 4.90 -3.69 -28.65
CA VAL A 112 3.43 -3.60 -28.73
C VAL A 112 2.78 -4.04 -27.42
N LEU A 113 3.12 -5.24 -26.92
CA LEU A 113 2.53 -5.78 -25.69
C LEU A 113 2.83 -4.89 -24.48
N ARG A 114 4.06 -4.38 -24.39
CA ARG A 114 4.47 -3.44 -23.36
C ARG A 114 3.66 -2.15 -23.41
N TRP A 115 3.49 -1.59 -24.61
CA TRP A 115 2.75 -0.34 -24.80
C TRP A 115 1.26 -0.50 -24.47
N VAL A 116 0.61 -1.54 -24.98
CA VAL A 116 -0.81 -1.81 -24.70
C VAL A 116 -1.04 -2.02 -23.21
N SER A 117 -0.20 -2.83 -22.56
CA SER A 117 -0.32 -3.08 -21.12
C SER A 117 -0.06 -1.81 -20.30
N THR A 118 0.86 -0.96 -20.76
CA THR A 118 1.11 0.34 -20.11
C THR A 118 -0.10 1.26 -20.26
N LEU A 119 -0.68 1.38 -21.46
CA LEU A 119 -1.86 2.20 -21.69
C LEU A 119 -3.05 1.75 -20.84
N LEU A 120 -3.32 0.44 -20.77
CA LEU A 120 -4.39 -0.10 -19.93
C LEU A 120 -4.16 0.22 -18.45
N VAL A 121 -2.95 0.00 -17.94
CA VAL A 121 -2.63 0.27 -16.53
C VAL A 121 -2.76 1.76 -16.20
N GLU A 122 -2.20 2.65 -17.03
CA GLU A 122 -2.26 4.09 -16.79
C GLU A 122 -3.71 4.60 -16.90
N PHE A 123 -4.49 4.11 -17.87
CA PHE A 123 -5.90 4.49 -18.04
C PHE A 123 -6.75 4.14 -16.82
N PHE A 124 -6.74 2.88 -16.37
CA PHE A 124 -7.56 2.46 -15.24
C PHE A 124 -7.12 3.05 -13.91
N ARG A 125 -5.83 3.37 -13.74
CA ARG A 125 -5.33 4.08 -12.55
C ARG A 125 -5.69 5.56 -12.54
N ALA A 126 -5.80 6.19 -13.71
CA ALA A 126 -6.18 7.60 -13.82
C ALA A 126 -7.69 7.82 -13.62
N MET A 127 -8.50 6.81 -13.89
CA MET A 127 -9.96 6.89 -13.73
C MET A 127 -10.38 6.72 -12.26
N PRO A 128 -11.24 7.60 -11.72
CA PRO A 128 -11.85 7.37 -10.41
C PRO A 128 -12.64 6.06 -10.40
N VAL A 129 -12.35 5.18 -9.43
CA VAL A 129 -12.95 3.84 -9.36
C VAL A 129 -14.48 3.89 -9.30
N LEU A 130 -15.04 4.88 -8.58
CA LEU A 130 -16.48 5.07 -8.48
C LEU A 130 -17.11 5.36 -9.85
N VAL A 131 -16.49 6.25 -10.64
CA VAL A 131 -16.97 6.59 -12.00
C VAL A 131 -16.98 5.34 -12.88
N MET A 132 -15.95 4.50 -12.77
CA MET A 132 -15.87 3.25 -13.51
C MET A 132 -16.97 2.26 -13.09
N ILE A 133 -17.22 2.08 -11.79
CA ILE A 133 -18.29 1.21 -11.29
C ILE A 133 -19.65 1.70 -11.80
N PHE A 134 -19.93 3.00 -11.68
CA PHE A 134 -21.18 3.59 -12.15
C PHE A 134 -21.34 3.49 -13.67
N PHE A 135 -20.26 3.65 -14.44
CA PHE A 135 -20.31 3.45 -15.88
C PHE A 135 -20.71 2.01 -16.23
N ILE A 136 -20.10 1.01 -15.59
CA ILE A 136 -20.42 -0.40 -15.82
C ILE A 136 -21.86 -0.72 -15.36
N PHE A 137 -22.28 -0.19 -14.22
CA PHE A 137 -23.62 -0.40 -13.68
C PHE A 137 -24.70 0.25 -14.55
N VAL A 138 -24.57 1.54 -14.83
CA VAL A 138 -25.62 2.35 -15.47
C VAL A 138 -25.54 2.30 -16.99
N ALA A 139 -24.37 2.58 -17.57
CA ALA A 139 -24.23 2.68 -19.02
C ALA A 139 -24.24 1.29 -19.68
N LEU A 140 -23.56 0.31 -19.08
CA LEU A 140 -23.53 -1.07 -19.58
C LEU A 140 -24.67 -1.94 -19.02
N LYS A 141 -25.51 -1.40 -18.13
CA LYS A 141 -26.68 -2.08 -17.53
C LYS A 141 -26.34 -3.42 -16.86
N VAL A 142 -25.15 -3.51 -16.25
CA VAL A 142 -24.69 -4.70 -15.52
C VAL A 142 -25.29 -4.69 -14.11
N GLN A 143 -25.54 -5.87 -13.52
CA GLN A 143 -26.01 -5.97 -12.14
C GLN A 143 -25.01 -5.33 -11.13
N PRO A 144 -25.48 -4.84 -9.95
CA PRO A 144 -24.63 -4.08 -9.02
C PRO A 144 -23.36 -4.82 -8.59
N LEU A 145 -23.47 -6.09 -8.20
CA LEU A 145 -22.33 -6.87 -7.70
C LEU A 145 -21.25 -7.09 -8.78
N PRO A 146 -21.55 -7.60 -10.00
CA PRO A 146 -20.56 -7.70 -11.06
C PRO A 146 -19.98 -6.35 -11.50
N ALA A 147 -20.77 -5.27 -11.49
CA ALA A 147 -20.28 -3.93 -11.83
C ALA A 147 -19.25 -3.43 -10.81
N LEU A 148 -19.55 -3.59 -9.51
CA LEU A 148 -18.63 -3.31 -8.41
C LEU A 148 -17.35 -4.12 -8.56
N VAL A 149 -17.47 -5.45 -8.72
CA VAL A 149 -16.34 -6.36 -8.85
C VAL A 149 -15.49 -6.00 -10.07
N ALA A 150 -16.09 -5.69 -11.22
CA ALA A 150 -15.36 -5.34 -12.43
C ALA A 150 -14.60 -4.02 -12.27
N GLY A 151 -15.23 -2.97 -11.73
CA GLY A 151 -14.56 -1.70 -11.46
C GLY A 151 -13.40 -1.85 -10.48
N LEU A 152 -13.64 -2.52 -9.35
CA LEU A 152 -12.58 -2.79 -8.38
C LEU A 152 -11.45 -3.63 -8.99
N THR A 153 -11.77 -4.62 -9.82
CA THR A 153 -10.78 -5.47 -10.52
C THR A 153 -9.89 -4.67 -11.45
N LEU A 154 -10.47 -3.80 -12.28
CA LEU A 154 -9.72 -3.02 -13.25
C LEU A 154 -8.79 -2.01 -12.56
N TYR A 155 -9.28 -1.34 -11.53
CA TYR A 155 -8.49 -0.38 -10.75
C TYR A 155 -7.40 -1.08 -9.94
N ASN A 156 -7.78 -1.98 -9.03
CA ASN A 156 -6.83 -2.65 -8.15
C ASN A 156 -5.88 -3.56 -8.93
N GLY A 157 -6.34 -4.24 -9.98
CA GLY A 157 -5.46 -5.02 -10.86
C GLY A 157 -4.41 -4.16 -11.55
N SER A 158 -4.76 -2.95 -11.98
CA SER A 158 -3.79 -2.02 -12.58
C SER A 158 -2.79 -1.47 -11.58
N VAL A 159 -3.23 -1.16 -10.35
CA VAL A 159 -2.33 -0.79 -9.24
C VAL A 159 -1.39 -1.95 -8.91
N LEU A 160 -1.92 -3.17 -8.83
CA LEU A 160 -1.12 -4.34 -8.50
C LEU A 160 -0.16 -4.73 -9.62
N ALA A 161 -0.49 -4.45 -10.88
CA ALA A 161 0.45 -4.59 -12.00
C ALA A 161 1.70 -3.73 -11.82
N GLU A 162 1.55 -2.52 -11.27
CA GLU A 162 2.67 -1.64 -10.96
C GLU A 162 3.48 -2.15 -9.77
N VAL A 163 2.82 -2.69 -8.74
CA VAL A 163 3.48 -3.36 -7.61
C VAL A 163 4.32 -4.53 -8.11
N PHE A 164 3.75 -5.41 -8.93
CA PHE A 164 4.46 -6.56 -9.51
C PHE A 164 5.64 -6.16 -10.39
N ARG A 165 5.44 -5.17 -11.26
CA ARG A 165 6.51 -4.65 -12.13
C ARG A 165 7.65 -4.05 -11.31
N THR A 166 7.33 -3.25 -10.29
CA THR A 166 8.34 -2.58 -9.46
C THR A 166 9.09 -3.58 -8.58
N GLY A 167 8.39 -4.54 -7.97
CA GLY A 167 9.05 -5.54 -7.14
C GLY A 167 9.93 -6.51 -7.92
N ILE A 168 9.58 -6.87 -9.16
CA ILE A 168 10.50 -7.65 -10.02
C ILE A 168 11.75 -6.85 -10.38
N ASN A 169 11.60 -5.55 -10.67
CA ASN A 169 12.74 -4.67 -10.98
C ASN A 169 13.57 -4.27 -9.75
N ALA A 170 13.05 -4.48 -8.53
CA ALA A 170 13.72 -4.20 -7.28
C ALA A 170 14.69 -5.32 -6.86
N VAL A 171 14.58 -6.52 -7.44
CA VAL A 171 15.54 -7.61 -7.21
C VAL A 171 16.91 -7.18 -7.71
N ASP A 172 17.95 -7.48 -6.93
CA ASP A 172 19.33 -7.10 -7.24
C ASP A 172 19.75 -7.55 -8.66
N ARG A 173 20.42 -6.65 -9.38
CA ARG A 173 20.79 -6.90 -10.79
C ARG A 173 21.76 -8.07 -10.93
N GLY A 174 22.58 -8.34 -9.91
CA GLY A 174 23.51 -9.47 -9.87
C GLY A 174 22.80 -10.82 -9.95
N GLN A 175 21.58 -10.96 -9.40
CA GLN A 175 20.78 -12.18 -9.53
C GLN A 175 20.44 -12.47 -11.00
N ARG A 176 20.08 -11.42 -11.74
CA ARG A 176 19.76 -11.52 -13.16
C ARG A 176 21.01 -11.81 -13.99
N GLU A 177 22.13 -11.15 -13.69
CA GLU A 177 23.41 -11.32 -14.40
C GLU A 177 24.00 -12.72 -14.18
N ALA A 178 23.98 -13.22 -12.94
CA ALA A 178 24.40 -14.58 -12.61
C ALA A 178 23.55 -15.65 -13.32
N ALA A 179 22.23 -15.46 -13.36
CA ALA A 179 21.33 -16.37 -14.06
C ALA A 179 21.61 -16.42 -15.57
N TYR A 180 21.89 -15.27 -16.21
CA TYR A 180 22.32 -15.23 -17.61
C TYR A 180 23.70 -15.88 -17.83
N ALA A 181 24.64 -15.71 -16.90
CA ALA A 181 25.95 -16.36 -16.97
C ALA A 181 25.85 -17.90 -16.89
N LEU A 182 24.81 -18.43 -16.26
CA LEU A 182 24.47 -19.86 -16.23
C LEU A 182 23.69 -20.33 -17.48
N GLY A 183 23.55 -19.49 -18.52
CA GLY A 183 22.91 -19.85 -19.78
C GLY A 183 21.38 -19.86 -19.74
N MET A 184 20.75 -19.31 -18.71
CA MET A 184 19.29 -19.25 -18.60
C MET A 184 18.70 -18.28 -19.62
N ARG A 185 17.61 -18.68 -20.28
CA ARG A 185 16.81 -17.80 -21.14
C ARG A 185 16.01 -16.81 -20.28
N LYS A 186 15.64 -15.65 -20.83
CA LYS A 186 14.90 -14.59 -20.11
C LYS A 186 13.68 -15.08 -19.32
N THR A 187 12.87 -15.96 -19.91
CA THR A 187 11.70 -16.53 -19.24
C THR A 187 12.10 -17.36 -18.02
N GLN A 188 13.18 -18.14 -18.13
CA GLN A 188 13.72 -18.91 -17.00
C GLN A 188 14.26 -17.99 -15.91
N VAL A 189 15.00 -16.94 -16.28
CA VAL A 189 15.52 -15.94 -15.33
C VAL A 189 14.36 -15.27 -14.58
N THR A 190 13.32 -14.85 -15.30
CA THR A 190 12.17 -14.19 -14.69
C THR A 190 11.36 -15.14 -13.81
N THR A 191 11.01 -16.33 -14.30
CA THR A 191 10.11 -17.25 -13.59
C THR A 191 10.78 -17.98 -12.44
N TYR A 192 12.05 -18.40 -12.58
CA TYR A 192 12.72 -19.24 -11.58
C TYR A 192 13.62 -18.46 -10.62
N VAL A 193 14.12 -17.28 -11.01
CA VAL A 193 15.03 -16.49 -10.17
C VAL A 193 14.35 -15.25 -9.63
N LEU A 194 13.85 -14.38 -10.51
CA LEU A 194 13.37 -13.05 -10.11
C LEU A 194 11.98 -13.09 -9.46
N ALA A 195 11.00 -13.76 -10.09
CA ALA A 195 9.61 -13.75 -9.64
C ALA A 195 9.42 -14.32 -8.22
N PRO A 196 10.03 -15.46 -7.82
CA PRO A 196 9.86 -15.98 -6.46
C PRO A 196 10.42 -15.05 -5.37
N GLN A 197 11.53 -14.38 -5.67
CA GLN A 197 12.15 -13.40 -4.77
C GLN A 197 11.31 -12.13 -4.68
N ALA A 198 10.88 -11.61 -5.84
CA ALA A 198 10.04 -10.44 -5.93
C ALA A 198 8.70 -10.64 -5.20
N VAL A 199 8.02 -11.76 -5.41
CA VAL A 199 6.73 -12.05 -4.75
C VAL A 199 6.85 -11.94 -3.24
N ARG A 200 7.89 -12.54 -2.64
CA ARG A 200 8.15 -12.46 -1.20
C ARG A 200 8.37 -11.03 -0.73
N ALA A 201 9.16 -10.25 -1.47
CA ALA A 201 9.43 -8.84 -1.16
C ALA A 201 8.17 -7.97 -1.28
N MET A 202 7.24 -8.32 -2.17
CA MET A 202 6.01 -7.56 -2.42
C MET A 202 4.84 -7.92 -1.51
N LEU A 203 4.89 -9.05 -0.79
CA LEU A 203 3.79 -9.51 0.07
C LEU A 203 3.22 -8.41 0.98
N PRO A 204 4.03 -7.58 1.68
CA PRO A 204 3.49 -6.51 2.53
C PRO A 204 2.66 -5.49 1.74
N THR A 205 3.13 -5.11 0.55
CA THR A 205 2.44 -4.17 -0.34
C THR A 205 1.16 -4.78 -0.91
N ILE A 206 1.20 -6.06 -1.30
CA ILE A 206 0.03 -6.78 -1.81
C ILE A 206 -1.05 -6.86 -0.73
N ILE A 207 -0.69 -7.24 0.49
CA ILE A 207 -1.62 -7.30 1.63
C ILE A 207 -2.22 -5.92 1.91
N SER A 208 -1.39 -4.87 1.92
CA SER A 208 -1.86 -3.50 2.10
C SER A 208 -2.86 -3.10 1.02
N GLN A 209 -2.61 -3.45 -0.24
CA GLN A 209 -3.52 -3.19 -1.34
C GLN A 209 -4.83 -3.98 -1.21
N LEU A 210 -4.78 -5.23 -0.73
CA LEU A 210 -6.00 -6.02 -0.47
C LEU A 210 -6.84 -5.42 0.66
N VAL A 211 -6.23 -4.83 1.69
CA VAL A 211 -6.96 -4.10 2.74
C VAL A 211 -7.64 -2.85 2.18
N VAL A 212 -6.99 -2.12 1.26
CA VAL A 212 -7.62 -1.01 0.54
C VAL A 212 -8.79 -1.51 -0.30
N ALA A 213 -8.60 -2.57 -1.09
CA ALA A 213 -9.66 -3.15 -1.90
C ALA A 213 -10.86 -3.62 -1.07
N LEU A 214 -10.64 -4.17 0.13
CA LEU A 214 -11.71 -4.52 1.06
C LEU A 214 -12.51 -3.27 1.49
N LYS A 215 -11.82 -2.19 1.85
CA LYS A 215 -12.49 -0.92 2.22
C LYS A 215 -13.27 -0.32 1.05
N ASP A 216 -12.76 -0.46 -0.16
CA ASP A 216 -13.40 0.07 -1.37
C ASP A 216 -14.67 -0.70 -1.78
N THR A 217 -14.99 -1.84 -1.13
CA THR A 217 -16.22 -2.61 -1.42
C THR A 217 -17.47 -2.11 -0.68
N SER A 218 -17.32 -1.21 0.29
CA SER A 218 -18.39 -0.68 1.14
C SER A 218 -18.40 0.84 1.12
#